data_AF-A0A2S8GSC6-F1
#
_entry.id   AF-A0A2S8GSC6-F1
#
_cell.length_a   1.000
_cell.length_b   1.000
_cell.length_c   1.000
_cell.angle_alpha   90.00
_cell.angle_beta   90.00
_cell.angle_gamma   90.00
#
_symmetry.space_group_name_H-M   'P 1'
#
loop_
_entity.id
_entity.type
_entity.pdbx_description
1 polymer ?
#
loop_
_entity_poly.entity_id
_entity_poly.type
_entity_poly.pdbx_seq_one_letter_code
_entity_poly.pdbx_strand_id
1 'polypeptide(L)'
;MPTVVTFWQTHEDENKFIEFLKNSGEIVAIPFGKHRTRSELNSQPLSSSLLDNWKSALFTLAEHVDEVRFASFCDNGNENVSVSPILSPVIAYESGGMREYGLTPTNVFAYWVTRVDSEGKQQWIEKPEWFSNWGKEVFKWLRRHANQKLDGKALPMTESVASAAARGLVLYQD
;
A
#
# COMPACT_ATOMS: atom_id res chain seq x y z
N MET A 1 -10.28 -12.02 -2.50
CA MET A 1 -10.03 -10.86 -3.38
C MET A 1 -9.46 -9.75 -2.53
N PRO A 2 -8.40 -9.04 -2.95
CA PRO A 2 -7.90 -7.91 -2.18
C PRO A 2 -8.93 -6.78 -2.17
N THR A 3 -8.92 -5.98 -1.12
CA THR A 3 -9.51 -4.63 -1.20
C THR A 3 -8.45 -3.68 -1.72
N VAL A 4 -8.81 -2.88 -2.71
CA VAL A 4 -7.93 -1.94 -3.39
C VAL A 4 -8.58 -0.56 -3.36
N VAL A 5 -7.79 0.47 -3.07
CA VAL A 5 -8.15 1.88 -3.25
C VAL A 5 -7.08 2.50 -4.12
N THR A 6 -7.46 2.83 -5.35
CA THR A 6 -6.61 3.50 -6.33
C THR A 6 -7.11 4.93 -6.49
N PHE A 7 -6.25 5.91 -6.32
CA PHE A 7 -6.64 7.33 -6.31
C PHE A 7 -5.46 8.24 -6.64
N TRP A 8 -5.74 9.46 -7.10
CA TRP A 8 -4.69 10.48 -7.24
C TRP A 8 -4.55 11.30 -5.95
N GLN A 9 -3.31 11.56 -5.56
CA GLN A 9 -2.98 12.40 -4.40
C GLN A 9 -1.71 13.22 -4.66
N THR A 10 -1.53 14.31 -3.92
CA THR A 10 -0.28 15.07 -3.88
C THR A 10 0.67 14.52 -2.81
N HIS A 11 1.93 14.95 -2.82
CA HIS A 11 2.87 14.63 -1.74
C HIS A 11 2.42 15.20 -0.37
N GLU A 12 1.70 16.33 -0.36
CA GLU A 12 1.13 16.86 0.88
C GLU A 12 0.05 15.93 1.46
N ASP A 13 -0.78 15.32 0.60
CA ASP A 13 -1.79 14.36 1.04
C ASP A 13 -1.16 13.03 1.50
N GLU A 14 -0.07 12.61 0.87
CA GLU A 14 0.72 11.46 1.33
C GLU A 14 1.23 11.69 2.76
N ASN A 15 1.70 12.90 3.08
CA ASN A 15 2.07 13.26 4.45
C ASN A 15 0.88 13.18 5.43
N LYS A 16 -0.32 13.61 5.02
CA LYS A 16 -1.55 13.46 5.84
C LYS A 16 -1.90 11.99 6.06
N PHE A 17 -1.70 11.15 5.06
CA PHE A 17 -1.89 9.71 5.18
C PHE A 17 -0.88 9.07 6.14
N ILE A 18 0.39 9.43 6.06
CA ILE A 18 1.44 8.98 7.00
C ILE A 18 1.12 9.41 8.42
N GLU A 19 0.69 10.65 8.62
CA GLU A 19 0.29 11.16 9.94
C GLU A 19 -0.90 10.37 10.49
N PHE A 20 -1.93 10.12 9.67
CA PHE A 20 -3.06 9.28 10.06
C PHE A 20 -2.60 7.87 10.47
N LEU A 21 -1.71 7.24 9.71
CA LEU A 21 -1.16 5.92 10.05
C LEU A 21 -0.44 5.94 11.40
N LYS A 22 0.42 6.93 11.65
CA LYS A 22 1.13 7.10 12.93
C LYS A 22 0.18 7.30 14.12
N ASN A 23 -0.95 7.96 13.89
CA ASN A 23 -1.98 8.14 14.92
C ASN A 23 -2.80 6.86 15.19
N SER A 24 -2.70 5.85 14.33
CA SER A 24 -3.38 4.56 14.51
C SER A 24 -2.57 3.52 15.29
N GLY A 25 -1.29 3.79 15.58
CA GLY A 25 -0.39 2.91 16.32
C GLY A 25 1.07 3.14 15.93
N GLU A 26 1.99 2.42 16.58
CA GLU A 26 3.39 2.39 16.14
C GLU A 26 3.48 1.59 14.83
N ILE A 27 3.71 2.28 13.71
CA ILE A 27 3.74 1.67 12.38
C ILE A 27 5.18 1.40 11.95
N VAL A 28 5.42 0.21 11.43
CA VAL A 28 6.64 -0.11 10.68
C VAL A 28 6.34 -0.25 9.20
N ALA A 29 7.28 0.21 8.39
CA ALA A 29 7.30 0.06 6.94
C ALA A 29 8.36 -0.96 6.52
N ILE A 30 8.02 -1.79 5.55
CA ILE A 30 8.92 -2.79 4.93
C ILE A 30 8.97 -2.49 3.43
N PRO A 31 10.13 -2.54 2.77
CA PRO A 31 10.21 -2.37 1.31
C PRO A 31 9.29 -3.35 0.58
N PHE A 32 8.54 -2.85 -0.40
CA PHE A 32 7.68 -3.71 -1.23
C PHE A 32 8.35 -4.01 -2.57
N GLY A 33 8.72 -5.27 -2.79
CA GLY A 33 9.38 -5.70 -4.03
C GLY A 33 10.10 -7.03 -3.87
N LYS A 34 10.83 -7.43 -4.91
CA LYS A 34 11.75 -8.57 -4.88
C LYS A 34 13.14 -8.09 -4.47
N HIS A 35 13.75 -8.78 -3.53
CA HIS A 35 15.05 -8.46 -2.95
C HIS A 35 15.98 -9.66 -3.03
N ARG A 36 17.29 -9.45 -3.05
CA ARG A 36 18.25 -10.58 -3.15
C ARG A 36 18.38 -11.31 -1.83
N THR A 37 18.24 -10.58 -0.73
CA THR A 37 18.46 -11.11 0.62
C THR A 37 17.35 -10.68 1.57
N ARG A 38 17.10 -11.51 2.59
CA ARG A 38 16.11 -11.17 3.64
C ARG A 38 16.50 -9.91 4.43
N SER A 39 17.79 -9.63 4.59
CA SER A 39 18.29 -8.42 5.26
C SER A 39 17.93 -7.13 4.54
N GLU A 40 17.62 -7.17 3.24
CA GLU A 40 17.13 -5.99 2.50
C GLU A 40 15.66 -5.68 2.83
N LEU A 41 14.94 -6.59 3.48
CA LEU A 41 13.54 -6.45 3.89
C LEU A 41 13.39 -6.08 5.37
N ASN A 42 14.39 -5.39 5.94
CA ASN A 42 14.31 -4.93 7.32
C ASN A 42 13.19 -3.90 7.47
N SER A 43 12.33 -4.11 8.45
CA SER A 43 11.34 -3.14 8.85
C SER A 43 12.01 -1.89 9.44
N GLN A 44 11.41 -0.74 9.19
CA GLN A 44 11.84 0.55 9.75
C GLN A 44 10.62 1.31 10.28
N PRO A 45 10.75 2.16 11.31
CA PRO A 45 9.68 3.03 11.73
C PRO A 45 9.17 3.89 10.57
N LEU A 46 7.85 4.01 10.42
CA LEU A 46 7.25 4.79 9.35
C LEU A 46 7.67 6.27 9.43
N SER A 47 8.18 6.81 8.33
CA SER A 47 8.52 8.24 8.18
C SER A 47 8.25 8.69 6.74
N SER A 48 8.04 10.00 6.53
CA SER A 48 7.89 10.59 5.19
C SER A 48 9.14 10.38 4.33
N SER A 49 10.32 10.61 4.92
CA SER A 49 11.62 10.39 4.25
C SER A 49 11.82 8.97 3.73
N LEU A 50 11.13 7.99 4.34
CA LEU A 50 11.22 6.60 3.90
C LEU A 50 10.43 6.38 2.61
N LEU A 51 9.25 7.00 2.45
CA LEU A 51 8.46 6.90 1.22
C LEU A 51 9.04 7.73 0.06
N ASP A 52 9.79 8.80 0.36
CA ASP A 52 10.57 9.51 -0.67
C ASP A 52 11.58 8.60 -1.37
N ASN A 53 12.14 7.63 -0.63
CA ASN A 53 13.09 6.66 -1.16
C ASN A 53 12.40 5.40 -1.69
N TRP A 54 11.31 4.97 -1.04
CA TRP A 54 10.58 3.75 -1.39
C TRP A 54 9.29 4.11 -2.12
N LYS A 55 9.31 3.96 -3.45
CA LYS A 55 8.10 4.09 -4.28
C LYS A 55 6.97 3.15 -3.83
N SER A 56 7.31 2.04 -3.18
CA SER A 56 6.36 1.06 -2.69
C SER A 56 6.80 0.50 -1.33
N ALA A 57 5.85 0.37 -0.40
CA ALA A 57 6.08 -0.11 0.96
C ALA A 57 4.91 -0.98 1.44
N LEU A 58 5.17 -1.78 2.48
CA LEU A 58 4.19 -2.55 3.22
C LEU A 58 4.15 -2.02 4.65
N PHE A 59 2.95 -1.80 5.18
CA PHE A 59 2.72 -1.31 6.53
C PHE A 59 2.11 -2.38 7.41
N THR A 60 2.58 -2.45 8.66
CA THR A 60 1.97 -3.21 9.75
C THR A 60 2.20 -2.49 11.08
N LEU A 61 1.46 -2.89 12.12
CA LEU A 61 1.74 -2.47 13.49
C LEU A 61 3.04 -3.11 13.98
N ALA A 62 3.87 -2.34 14.68
CA ALA A 62 5.18 -2.76 15.16
C ALA A 62 5.11 -4.02 16.05
N GLU A 63 4.09 -4.09 16.91
CA GLU A 63 3.85 -5.22 17.81
C GLU A 63 3.48 -6.53 17.10
N HIS A 64 3.17 -6.47 15.79
CA HIS A 64 2.76 -7.62 14.96
C HIS A 64 3.73 -7.88 13.78
N VAL A 65 4.95 -7.33 13.84
CA VAL A 65 5.93 -7.47 12.73
C VAL A 65 6.42 -8.91 12.54
N ASP A 66 6.39 -9.74 13.58
CA ASP A 66 6.74 -11.16 13.57
C ASP A 66 5.70 -12.04 12.83
N GLU A 67 4.48 -11.53 12.65
CA GLU A 67 3.44 -12.16 11.83
C GLU A 67 3.69 -12.01 10.32
N VAL A 68 4.64 -11.15 9.90
CA VAL A 68 4.96 -10.96 8.48
C VAL A 68 5.62 -12.20 7.90
N ARG A 69 5.09 -12.67 6.77
CA ARG A 69 5.52 -13.88 6.06
C ARG A 69 6.31 -13.51 4.82
N PHE A 70 7.45 -14.16 4.67
CA PHE A 70 8.34 -14.03 3.53
C PHE A 70 8.13 -15.21 2.57
N ALA A 71 8.35 -14.97 1.29
CA ALA A 71 8.35 -16.00 0.25
C ALA A 71 9.62 -15.86 -0.59
N SER A 72 10.18 -16.99 -0.99
CA SER A 72 11.30 -17.08 -1.94
C SER A 72 10.78 -17.43 -3.33
N PHE A 73 11.40 -16.86 -4.36
CA PHE A 73 11.05 -17.11 -5.76
C PHE A 73 12.33 -17.17 -6.59
N CYS A 74 12.38 -18.09 -7.55
CA CYS A 74 13.40 -18.07 -8.59
C CYS A 74 12.93 -17.20 -9.75
N ASP A 75 13.68 -16.14 -10.08
CA ASP A 75 13.43 -15.28 -11.23
C ASP A 75 14.73 -15.12 -12.03
N ASN A 76 14.70 -15.50 -13.31
CA ASN A 76 15.88 -15.51 -14.20
C ASN A 76 17.10 -16.25 -13.60
N GLY A 77 16.86 -17.37 -12.91
CA GLY A 77 17.92 -18.16 -12.28
C GLY A 77 18.48 -17.58 -10.97
N ASN A 78 18.00 -16.42 -10.52
CA ASN A 78 18.35 -15.84 -9.23
C ASN A 78 17.25 -16.10 -8.21
N GLU A 79 17.62 -16.55 -7.01
CA GLU A 79 16.71 -16.59 -5.88
C GLU A 79 16.48 -15.16 -5.37
N ASN A 80 15.21 -14.80 -5.20
CA ASN A 80 14.79 -13.54 -4.61
C ASN A 80 13.85 -13.82 -3.44
N VAL A 81 13.81 -12.91 -2.48
CA VAL A 81 12.91 -12.94 -1.33
C VAL A 81 11.99 -11.72 -1.41
N SER A 82 10.72 -11.88 -1.08
CA SER A 82 9.81 -10.77 -0.80
C SER A 82 8.95 -11.07 0.42
N VAL A 83 8.33 -10.04 0.99
CA VAL A 83 7.16 -10.24 1.83
C VAL A 83 6.01 -10.71 0.95
N SER A 84 5.19 -11.65 1.43
CA SER A 84 3.95 -12.08 0.79
C SER A 84 2.78 -11.27 1.35
N PRO A 85 2.22 -10.28 0.61
CA PRO A 85 1.08 -9.50 1.09
C PRO A 85 -0.19 -10.36 1.24
N ILE A 86 -0.25 -11.45 0.48
CA ILE A 86 -1.33 -12.42 0.54
C ILE A 86 -1.29 -13.17 1.88
N LEU A 87 -0.12 -13.57 2.37
CA LEU A 87 0.02 -14.35 3.61
C LEU A 87 0.22 -13.48 4.86
N SER A 88 0.66 -12.25 4.71
CA SER A 88 0.97 -11.36 5.84
C SER A 88 -0.19 -10.42 6.20
N PRO A 89 -0.37 -10.05 7.48
CA PRO A 89 -1.30 -8.99 7.88
C PRO A 89 -0.69 -7.60 7.62
N VAL A 90 -0.54 -7.25 6.33
CA VAL A 90 0.09 -6.00 5.88
C VAL A 90 -0.81 -5.22 4.93
N ILE A 91 -0.69 -3.89 4.93
CA ILE A 91 -1.27 -3.01 3.92
C ILE A 91 -0.15 -2.63 2.94
N ALA A 92 -0.35 -2.93 1.66
CA ALA A 92 0.55 -2.47 0.61
C ALA A 92 0.19 -1.07 0.16
N TYR A 93 1.23 -0.28 -0.08
CA TYR A 93 1.17 1.09 -0.52
C TYR A 93 2.16 1.29 -1.66
N GLU A 94 1.67 1.77 -2.79
CA GLU A 94 2.47 2.12 -3.96
C GLU A 94 2.19 3.58 -4.28
N SER A 95 3.18 4.43 -4.01
CA SER A 95 3.06 5.87 -4.16
C SER A 95 2.87 6.22 -5.64
N GLY A 96 1.78 6.94 -5.90
CA GLY A 96 1.62 7.71 -7.12
C GLY A 96 2.48 8.96 -7.03
N GLY A 97 3.12 9.34 -8.13
CA GLY A 97 4.03 10.48 -8.13
C GLY A 97 3.91 11.30 -9.40
N MET A 98 4.46 12.50 -9.36
CA MET A 98 4.61 13.30 -10.57
C MET A 98 5.64 12.63 -11.50
N ARG A 99 5.25 12.39 -12.75
CA ARG A 99 6.12 11.95 -13.84
C ARG A 99 6.13 13.00 -14.95
N GLU A 100 6.96 12.80 -15.97
CA GLU A 100 7.08 13.72 -17.12
C GLU A 100 5.72 14.04 -17.78
N TYR A 101 4.83 13.06 -17.82
CA TYR A 101 3.51 13.13 -18.45
C TYR A 101 2.36 13.45 -17.48
N GLY A 102 2.66 13.74 -16.20
CA GLY A 102 1.67 14.11 -15.20
C GLY A 102 1.66 13.23 -13.96
N LEU A 103 0.65 13.44 -13.12
CA LEU A 103 0.49 12.74 -11.85
C LEU A 103 -0.09 11.35 -12.06
N THR A 104 0.60 10.32 -11.56
CA THR A 104 0.13 8.92 -11.61
C THR A 104 -0.68 8.56 -10.36
N PRO A 105 -1.61 7.59 -10.44
CA PRO A 105 -2.39 7.17 -9.29
C PRO A 105 -1.52 6.43 -8.27
N THR A 106 -1.90 6.58 -7.01
CA THR A 106 -1.45 5.77 -5.87
C THR A 106 -2.32 4.53 -5.77
N ASN A 107 -1.75 3.40 -5.38
CA ASN A 107 -2.48 2.19 -5.04
C ASN A 107 -2.28 1.82 -3.57
N VAL A 108 -3.37 1.53 -2.87
CA VAL A 108 -3.35 0.94 -1.53
C VAL A 108 -4.18 -0.33 -1.54
N PHE A 109 -3.62 -1.45 -1.09
CA PHE A 109 -4.33 -2.72 -1.08
C PHE A 109 -3.99 -3.61 0.10
N ALA A 110 -4.94 -4.47 0.46
CA ALA A 110 -4.79 -5.46 1.53
C ALA A 110 -5.57 -6.73 1.21
N TYR A 111 -5.06 -7.87 1.69
CA TYR A 111 -5.72 -9.18 1.59
C TYR A 111 -6.32 -9.55 2.95
N TRP A 112 -7.64 -9.61 3.04
CA TRP A 112 -8.36 -9.98 4.27
C TRP A 112 -8.49 -11.49 4.48
N VAL A 113 -8.54 -12.22 3.37
CA VAL A 113 -8.65 -13.66 3.37
C VAL A 113 -7.74 -14.21 2.30
N THR A 114 -6.96 -15.21 2.68
CA THR A 114 -6.02 -15.90 1.82
C THR A 114 -6.63 -17.21 1.37
N ARG A 115 -6.51 -17.53 0.08
CA ARG A 115 -6.86 -18.86 -0.45
C ARG A 115 -5.55 -19.62 -0.59
N VAL A 116 -5.31 -20.61 0.25
CA VAL A 116 -4.16 -21.51 0.07
C VAL A 116 -4.66 -22.89 -0.20
N ASP A 117 -4.05 -23.50 -1.21
CA ASP A 117 -3.75 -24.91 -1.15
C ASP A 117 -2.65 -25.30 -2.16
N SER A 118 -1.94 -26.37 -1.82
CA SER A 118 -0.91 -27.03 -2.63
C SER A 118 -1.38 -28.38 -3.22
N GLU A 119 -2.66 -28.77 -3.03
CA GLU A 119 -3.28 -30.07 -3.33
C GLU A 119 -4.69 -30.00 -4.01
N GLY A 120 -5.19 -28.83 -4.43
CA GLY A 120 -6.55 -28.54 -4.92
C GLY A 120 -7.65 -28.08 -3.92
N LYS A 121 -7.48 -28.17 -2.59
CA LYS A 121 -8.46 -27.82 -1.54
C LYS A 121 -8.43 -26.36 -1.09
N GLN A 122 -9.32 -25.53 -1.62
CA GLN A 122 -9.45 -24.12 -1.20
C GLN A 122 -9.67 -23.98 0.33
N GLN A 123 -8.64 -23.58 1.07
CA GLN A 123 -8.81 -23.13 2.46
C GLN A 123 -8.78 -21.60 2.50
N TRP A 124 -9.83 -21.03 3.08
CA TRP A 124 -9.93 -19.61 3.37
C TRP A 124 -9.29 -19.35 4.73
N ILE A 125 -8.12 -18.73 4.73
CA ILE A 125 -7.41 -18.30 5.94
C ILE A 125 -7.74 -16.83 6.16
N GLU A 126 -8.53 -16.55 7.20
CA GLU A 126 -8.81 -15.19 7.63
C GLU A 126 -7.59 -14.54 8.26
N LYS A 127 -7.42 -13.23 8.07
CA LYS A 127 -6.41 -12.46 8.81
C LYS A 127 -6.83 -12.27 10.28
N PRO A 128 -5.86 -12.06 11.18
CA PRO A 128 -6.13 -11.71 12.56
C PRO A 128 -7.15 -10.56 12.69
N GLU A 129 -7.95 -10.60 13.75
CA GLU A 129 -9.00 -9.61 13.99
C GLU A 129 -8.41 -8.18 14.11
N TRP A 130 -7.28 -8.04 14.79
CA TRP A 130 -6.57 -6.76 14.94
C TRP A 130 -6.29 -6.12 13.58
N PHE A 131 -5.81 -6.90 12.61
CA PHE A 131 -5.47 -6.43 11.27
C PHE A 131 -6.73 -6.08 10.49
N SER A 132 -7.77 -6.90 10.60
CA SER A 132 -9.05 -6.64 9.97
C SER A 132 -9.67 -5.33 10.46
N ASN A 133 -9.59 -5.05 11.76
CA ASN A 133 -10.12 -3.82 12.35
C ASN A 133 -9.28 -2.60 11.98
N TRP A 134 -7.96 -2.67 12.17
CA TRP A 134 -7.04 -1.61 11.79
C TRP A 134 -7.12 -1.29 10.30
N GLY A 135 -7.02 -2.30 9.44
CA GLY A 135 -7.11 -2.14 8.00
C GLY A 135 -8.43 -1.55 7.54
N LYS A 136 -9.58 -1.97 8.11
CA LYS A 136 -10.87 -1.34 7.77
C LYS A 136 -10.87 0.16 8.07
N GLU A 137 -10.30 0.59 9.19
CA GLU A 137 -10.19 2.02 9.53
C GLU A 137 -9.26 2.76 8.57
N VAL A 138 -8.13 2.17 8.17
CA VAL A 138 -7.24 2.73 7.14
C VAL A 138 -7.98 2.93 5.82
N PHE A 139 -8.65 1.90 5.32
CA PHE A 139 -9.38 1.97 4.04
C PHE A 139 -10.60 2.90 4.11
N LYS A 140 -11.25 3.02 5.27
CA LYS A 140 -12.33 3.98 5.50
C LYS A 140 -11.82 5.42 5.52
N TRP A 141 -10.64 5.67 6.10
CA TRP A 141 -10.00 6.97 6.05
C TRP A 141 -9.65 7.34 4.60
N LEU A 142 -8.98 6.45 3.86
CA LEU A 142 -8.59 6.68 2.47
C LEU A 142 -9.77 7.05 1.57
N ARG A 143 -10.88 6.30 1.65
CA ARG A 143 -12.09 6.59 0.85
C ARG A 143 -12.76 7.92 1.21
N ARG A 144 -12.61 8.39 2.46
CA ARG A 144 -13.11 9.72 2.86
C ARG A 144 -12.17 10.82 2.37
N HIS A 145 -10.86 10.59 2.45
CA HIS A 145 -9.84 11.56 2.07
C HIS A 145 -9.75 11.75 0.55
N ALA A 146 -9.86 10.65 -0.21
CA ALA A 146 -9.90 10.64 -1.66
C ALA A 146 -11.33 10.37 -2.14
N ASN A 147 -12.22 11.34 -1.96
CA ASN A 147 -13.64 11.23 -2.33
C ASN A 147 -14.04 12.11 -3.51
N GLN A 148 -13.12 12.95 -4.01
CA GLN A 148 -13.41 13.82 -5.15
C GLN A 148 -13.36 13.05 -6.45
N LYS A 149 -14.15 13.50 -7.42
CA LYS A 149 -14.17 12.97 -8.79
C LYS A 149 -14.12 14.13 -9.76
N LEU A 150 -13.40 13.93 -10.86
CA LEU A 150 -13.36 14.86 -11.98
C LEU A 150 -14.14 14.24 -13.13
N ASP A 151 -14.96 15.04 -13.82
CA ASP A 151 -15.75 14.56 -14.95
C ASP A 151 -14.86 13.88 -16.00
N GLY A 152 -15.29 12.69 -16.44
CA GLY A 152 -14.54 11.87 -17.39
C GLY A 152 -13.36 11.08 -16.81
N LYS A 153 -13.09 11.14 -15.50
CA LYS A 153 -12.09 10.31 -14.82
C LYS A 153 -12.75 9.25 -13.94
N ALA A 154 -12.27 8.00 -14.04
CA ALA A 154 -12.85 6.87 -13.30
C ALA A 154 -12.40 6.80 -11.84
N LEU A 155 -11.14 7.16 -11.56
CA LEU A 155 -10.56 7.04 -10.22
C LEU A 155 -10.91 8.27 -9.36
N PRO A 156 -11.08 8.08 -8.04
CA PRO A 156 -11.20 9.20 -7.13
C PRO A 156 -9.87 9.94 -6.95
N MET A 157 -9.93 11.12 -6.36
CA MET A 157 -8.77 11.94 -6.01
C MET A 157 -8.99 12.70 -4.70
N THR A 158 -7.91 13.20 -4.13
CA THR A 158 -7.96 14.14 -3.00
C THR A 158 -8.44 15.52 -3.45
N GLU A 159 -8.88 16.34 -2.49
CA GLU A 159 -9.32 17.72 -2.75
C GLU A 159 -8.23 18.61 -3.37
N SER A 160 -6.99 18.44 -2.91
CA SER A 160 -5.85 19.19 -3.43
C SER A 160 -5.55 18.82 -4.89
N VAL A 161 -5.67 17.54 -5.27
CA VAL A 161 -5.54 17.11 -6.67
C VAL A 161 -6.69 17.62 -7.52
N ALA A 162 -7.94 17.54 -7.06
CA ALA A 162 -9.08 18.08 -7.79
C ALA A 162 -8.89 19.58 -8.08
N SER A 163 -8.43 20.33 -7.08
CA SER A 163 -8.10 21.76 -7.19
C SER A 163 -6.94 22.02 -8.15
N ALA A 164 -5.92 21.17 -8.16
CA ALA A 164 -4.79 21.28 -9.10
C ALA A 164 -5.19 20.91 -10.53
N ALA A 165 -6.02 19.88 -10.73
CA ALA A 165 -6.53 19.47 -12.02
C ALA A 165 -7.39 20.55 -12.68
N ALA A 166 -8.24 21.24 -11.89
CA ALA A 166 -9.00 22.40 -12.35
C ALA A 166 -8.11 23.57 -12.85
N ARG A 167 -6.83 23.59 -12.43
CA ARG A 167 -5.82 24.57 -12.87
C ARG A 167 -4.87 24.03 -13.94
N GLY A 168 -5.17 22.86 -14.52
CA GLY A 168 -4.41 22.29 -15.63
C GLY A 168 -3.37 21.24 -15.25
N LEU A 169 -3.36 20.72 -14.01
CA LEU A 169 -2.56 19.53 -13.69
C LEU A 169 -3.01 18.35 -14.56
N VAL A 170 -2.06 17.72 -15.25
CA VAL A 170 -2.31 16.52 -16.05
C VAL A 170 -2.38 15.29 -15.14
N LEU A 171 -3.49 14.56 -15.21
CA LEU A 171 -3.69 13.29 -14.52
C LEU A 171 -3.50 12.14 -15.52
N TYR A 172 -2.48 11.33 -15.27
CA TYR A 172 -2.12 10.20 -16.10
C TYR A 172 -2.72 8.90 -15.54
N GLN A 173 -3.24 8.07 -16.44
CA GLN A 173 -3.82 6.76 -16.15
C GLN A 173 -3.30 5.81 -17.22
N ASP A 174 -2.42 4.89 -16.83
CA ASP A 174 -2.00 3.76 -17.66
C ASP A 174 -3.19 2.82 -17.98
#